data_AF-A0A4C1SBU4-F1
#
_entry.id   AF-A0A4C1SBU4-F1
#
_cell.length_a   1.000
_cell.length_b   1.000
_cell.length_c   1.000
_cell.angle_alpha   90.00
_cell.angle_beta   90.00
_cell.angle_gamma   90.00
#
_symmetry.space_group_name_H-M   'P 1'
#
loop_
_entity.id
_entity.type
_entity.pdbx_description
1 polymer ?
#
loop_
_entity_poly.entity_id
_entity_poly.type
_entity_poly.pdbx_seq_one_letter_code
_entity_poly.pdbx_strand_id
1 'polypeptide(L)'
;MAHGLADQHFRSYEEVKIGLELAANPFDPNILNNKMQDKRVLTTLSVMLGIDLDSTPMDVDTPAPEKNQPPSPKKEKEEAQKPKYDNLPENKRLAFEEKDLGNDYYKKKEFDEAIKHYQKAIEHDSTEITFYTNLAAVFFEQKEYEKCIKECEKAIEIGRENRADFKLIAKAFTRIGNAYKKMEQWKLAKTYFEKSMSEHRTPEIKTLLSEVEKKIVEEEKKAYVDPVKAEQEKELGNDFFKKGDYSSAVKHYTEAIKRNPDDPKLYSNRAACYTKLAAFDLGLRDCDTCCQLDPKFIKGWIRKGKILQGMQQPSKALSAYQKALELDPSNAEALEGYRTCSTQLHSNPEEVRKRAMADPDVQAILRDPAMRCILEQMQQDPQALQDHLKNPDIAAKIQKLLESGLIAIH
;
A
#
# COMPACT_ATOMS: atom_id res chain seq x y z
N MET A 1 64.12 -23.43 6.97
CA MET A 1 62.87 -22.78 6.53
C MET A 1 61.81 -23.84 6.17
N ALA A 2 61.36 -24.65 7.13
CA ALA A 2 60.31 -25.66 6.89
C ALA A 2 59.30 -25.80 8.05
N HIS A 3 59.45 -25.04 9.15
CA HIS A 3 58.51 -25.06 10.28
C HIS A 3 57.48 -23.91 10.27
N GLY A 4 57.56 -22.97 9.32
CA GLY A 4 56.63 -21.83 9.24
C GLY A 4 55.42 -22.01 8.31
N LEU A 5 55.45 -23.00 7.40
CA LEU A 5 54.40 -23.20 6.39
C LEU A 5 53.28 -24.15 6.85
N ALA A 6 53.57 -25.07 7.79
CA ALA A 6 52.54 -25.95 8.35
C ALA A 6 51.57 -25.20 9.28
N ASP A 7 52.05 -24.17 9.97
CA ASP A 7 51.30 -23.42 10.98
C ASP A 7 50.29 -22.43 10.35
N GLN A 8 50.54 -21.96 9.12
CA GLN A 8 49.59 -21.14 8.36
C GLN A 8 48.47 -21.98 7.72
N HIS A 9 48.77 -23.22 7.29
CA HIS A 9 47.78 -24.11 6.71
C HIS A 9 46.85 -24.75 7.75
N PHE A 10 47.31 -24.98 8.98
CA PHE A 10 46.44 -25.43 10.07
C PHE A 10 45.47 -24.34 10.54
N ARG A 11 45.91 -23.07 10.57
CA ARG A 11 45.06 -21.93 10.95
C ARG A 11 43.91 -21.68 9.98
N SER A 12 44.12 -21.82 8.66
CA SER A 12 43.04 -21.63 7.70
C SER A 12 41.99 -22.76 7.73
N TYR A 13 42.37 -23.97 8.16
CA TYR A 13 41.44 -25.09 8.25
C TYR A 13 40.47 -24.97 9.44
N GLU A 14 40.94 -24.49 10.59
CA GLU A 14 40.06 -24.19 11.74
C GLU A 14 39.11 -23.03 11.43
N GLU A 15 39.56 -21.99 10.73
CA GLU A 15 38.73 -20.85 10.32
C GLU A 15 37.58 -21.27 9.39
N VAL A 16 37.86 -22.13 8.40
CA VAL A 16 36.85 -22.68 7.49
C VAL A 16 35.87 -23.59 8.23
N LYS A 17 36.35 -24.39 9.20
CA LYS A 17 35.50 -25.24 10.03
C LYS A 17 34.54 -24.42 10.92
N ILE A 18 35.02 -23.31 11.49
CA ILE A 18 34.20 -22.39 12.30
C ILE A 18 33.12 -21.71 11.43
N GLY A 19 33.46 -21.29 10.22
CA GLY A 19 32.49 -20.73 9.28
C GLY A 19 31.39 -21.71 8.87
N LEU A 20 31.74 -22.99 8.68
CA LEU A 20 30.78 -24.07 8.38
C LEU A 20 29.90 -24.43 9.57
N GLU A 21 30.45 -24.46 10.79
CA GLU A 21 29.69 -24.74 12.02
C GLU A 21 28.69 -23.62 12.35
N LEU A 22 29.06 -22.34 12.16
CA LEU A 22 28.17 -21.19 12.33
C LEU A 22 27.08 -21.12 11.25
N ALA A 23 27.40 -21.50 10.00
CA ALA A 23 26.42 -21.57 8.92
C ALA A 23 25.36 -22.67 9.15
N ALA A 24 25.73 -23.76 9.82
CA ALA A 24 24.85 -24.89 10.08
C ALA A 24 23.88 -24.64 11.25
N ASN A 25 24.28 -23.88 12.28
CA ASN A 25 23.41 -23.51 13.42
C ASN A 25 23.77 -22.12 13.99
N PRO A 26 23.21 -21.04 13.42
CA PRO A 26 23.61 -19.65 13.75
C PRO A 26 23.25 -19.18 15.16
N PHE A 27 22.48 -19.95 15.93
CA PHE A 27 21.88 -19.52 17.21
C PHE A 27 22.20 -20.45 18.39
N ASP A 28 23.23 -21.30 18.30
CA ASP A 28 23.64 -22.15 19.43
C ASP A 28 24.31 -21.30 20.54
N PRO A 29 23.70 -21.20 21.74
CA PRO A 29 24.19 -20.33 22.82
C PRO A 29 25.59 -20.72 23.34
N ASN A 30 25.96 -22.00 23.25
CA ASN A 30 27.24 -22.49 23.79
C ASN A 30 28.43 -22.14 22.89
N ILE A 31 28.22 -22.04 21.58
CA ILE A 31 29.24 -21.66 20.60
C ILE A 31 29.47 -20.15 20.62
N LEU A 32 28.38 -19.38 20.75
CA LEU A 32 28.42 -17.92 20.83
C LEU A 32 29.19 -17.44 22.07
N ASN A 33 28.98 -18.04 23.23
CA ASN A 33 29.55 -17.52 24.47
C ASN A 33 31.08 -17.68 24.58
N ASN A 34 31.65 -18.75 24.00
CA ASN A 34 33.10 -19.01 24.04
C ASN A 34 33.89 -18.36 22.90
N LYS A 35 33.24 -17.93 21.80
CA LYS A 35 33.94 -17.42 20.60
C LYS A 35 33.61 -15.97 20.22
N MET A 36 32.69 -15.31 20.93
CA MET A 36 32.37 -13.87 20.79
C MET A 36 33.44 -12.91 21.34
N GLN A 37 34.49 -13.41 22.00
CA GLN A 37 35.63 -12.58 22.42
C GLN A 37 36.62 -12.30 21.27
N ASP A 38 36.57 -13.08 20.18
CA ASP A 38 37.43 -12.85 19.02
C ASP A 38 36.81 -11.83 18.08
N LYS A 39 37.49 -10.68 17.94
CA LYS A 39 37.08 -9.54 17.13
C LYS A 39 36.83 -9.91 15.66
N ARG A 40 37.46 -10.97 15.15
CA ARG A 40 37.30 -11.46 13.77
C ARG A 40 36.02 -12.26 13.56
N VAL A 41 35.58 -13.02 14.55
CA VAL A 41 34.31 -13.77 14.50
C VAL A 41 33.13 -12.81 14.46
N LEU A 42 33.21 -11.73 15.23
CA LEU A 42 32.24 -10.63 15.22
C LEU A 42 32.09 -9.96 13.84
N THR A 43 33.20 -9.69 13.15
CA THR A 43 33.17 -9.10 11.80
C THR A 43 32.57 -10.06 10.77
N THR A 44 32.87 -11.36 10.85
CA THR A 44 32.30 -12.35 9.92
C THR A 44 30.80 -12.55 10.18
N LEU A 45 30.39 -12.60 11.45
CA LEU A 45 28.99 -12.73 11.84
C LEU A 45 28.18 -11.48 11.44
N SER A 46 28.78 -10.29 11.53
CA SER A 46 28.12 -9.04 11.13
C SER A 46 27.89 -8.98 9.62
N VAL A 47 28.87 -9.41 8.81
CA VAL A 47 28.70 -9.55 7.35
C VAL A 47 27.63 -10.60 7.01
N MET A 48 27.59 -11.72 7.72
CA MET A 48 26.65 -12.81 7.47
C MET A 48 25.21 -12.46 7.87
N LEU A 49 25.03 -11.64 8.91
CA LEU A 49 23.74 -11.11 9.36
C LEU A 49 23.34 -9.80 8.65
N GLY A 50 24.16 -9.31 7.72
CA GLY A 50 23.89 -8.09 6.96
C GLY A 50 23.91 -6.80 7.79
N ILE A 51 24.64 -6.81 8.91
CA ILE A 51 24.78 -5.67 9.82
C ILE A 51 26.14 -5.01 9.56
N ASP A 52 26.11 -3.80 9.02
CA ASP A 52 27.30 -2.99 8.74
C ASP A 52 27.72 -2.25 10.02
N LEU A 53 28.86 -2.65 10.60
CA LEU A 53 29.35 -2.12 11.89
C LEU A 53 30.18 -0.83 11.77
N ASP A 54 30.37 -0.29 10.55
CA ASP A 54 30.99 1.01 10.31
C ASP A 54 30.00 2.02 9.69
N SER A 55 28.84 2.17 10.34
CA SER A 55 27.94 3.30 10.09
C SER A 55 28.05 4.30 11.24
N THR A 56 28.63 5.47 10.96
CA THR A 56 28.44 6.64 11.83
C THR A 56 27.03 7.19 11.58
N PRO A 57 26.12 7.18 12.56
CA PRO A 57 24.76 7.65 12.33
C PRO A 57 24.71 9.17 12.41
N MET A 58 24.05 9.79 11.44
CA MET A 58 23.35 11.05 11.66
C MET A 58 21.89 10.68 11.89
N ASP A 59 21.48 10.67 13.16
CA ASP A 59 20.11 10.39 13.62
C ASP A 59 19.13 11.51 13.26
N VAL A 60 18.01 11.12 12.61
CA VAL A 60 16.57 11.37 12.91
C VAL A 60 15.77 10.72 11.75
N ASP A 61 14.75 9.86 11.90
CA ASP A 61 13.60 9.83 12.81
C ASP A 61 13.10 8.39 13.09
N THR A 62 12.63 8.11 14.31
CA THR A 62 11.39 7.35 14.59
C THR A 62 10.93 7.61 16.04
N PRO A 63 9.62 7.53 16.35
CA PRO A 63 9.08 7.94 17.66
C PRO A 63 9.38 6.91 18.75
N ALA A 64 9.81 7.38 19.92
CA ALA A 64 10.16 6.54 21.06
C ALA A 64 8.92 5.89 21.74
N PRO A 65 9.00 4.62 22.16
CA PRO A 65 8.12 4.07 23.19
C PRO A 65 8.66 4.39 24.60
N GLU A 66 7.76 4.84 25.49
CA GLU A 66 8.05 5.19 26.88
C GLU A 66 8.60 4.00 27.69
N LYS A 67 9.71 4.20 28.41
CA LYS A 67 10.05 3.43 29.61
C LYS A 67 10.67 4.33 30.70
N ASN A 68 9.98 4.35 31.84
CA ASN A 68 10.38 4.96 33.10
C ASN A 68 11.59 4.25 33.73
N GLN A 69 12.67 4.98 34.04
CA GLN A 69 13.60 4.70 35.15
C GLN A 69 14.19 6.02 35.71
N PRO A 70 14.40 6.15 37.04
CA PRO A 70 14.83 7.41 37.65
C PRO A 70 16.33 7.67 37.49
N PRO A 71 16.79 8.94 37.48
CA PRO A 71 18.17 9.28 37.15
C PRO A 71 19.12 9.10 38.35
N SER A 72 20.26 8.45 38.10
CA SER A 72 21.43 8.44 39.00
C SER A 72 22.42 9.57 38.65
N PRO A 73 23.22 10.09 39.60
CA PRO A 73 23.88 11.38 39.47
C PRO A 73 25.09 11.34 38.51
N LYS A 74 25.15 12.35 37.64
CA LYS A 74 26.25 12.61 36.69
C LYS A 74 27.58 12.80 37.42
N LYS A 75 28.61 12.06 37.00
CA LYS A 75 30.01 12.52 37.07
C LYS A 75 30.34 13.13 35.72
N GLU A 76 30.34 14.45 35.65
CA GLU A 76 30.99 15.20 34.58
C GLU A 76 32.48 14.89 34.64
N LYS A 77 32.96 14.09 33.70
CA LYS A 77 34.33 14.17 33.24
C LYS A 77 34.29 15.02 31.98
N GLU A 78 34.81 16.24 32.07
CA GLU A 78 35.26 16.99 30.91
C GLU A 78 36.35 16.16 30.21
N GLU A 79 35.96 15.36 29.22
CA GLU A 79 36.88 14.91 28.20
C GLU A 79 37.08 16.07 27.23
N ALA A 80 38.26 16.67 27.26
CA ALA A 80 38.69 17.67 26.30
C ALA A 80 38.45 17.15 24.87
N GLN A 81 37.60 17.84 24.12
CA GLN A 81 37.29 17.52 22.74
C GLN A 81 38.58 17.60 21.91
N LYS A 82 38.98 16.48 21.29
CA LYS A 82 40.02 16.50 20.27
C LYS A 82 39.51 17.33 19.08
N PRO A 83 40.29 18.25 18.49
CA PRO A 83 39.81 19.10 17.40
C PRO A 83 39.50 18.26 16.16
N LYS A 84 38.26 18.37 15.66
CA LYS A 84 37.71 17.50 14.61
C LYS A 84 38.24 17.82 13.20
N TYR A 85 38.88 18.97 13.02
CA TYR A 85 39.14 19.60 11.71
C TYR A 85 40.57 20.15 11.49
N ASP A 86 41.54 19.84 12.36
CA ASP A 86 42.89 20.46 12.33
C ASP A 86 43.69 20.27 11.03
N ASN A 87 43.37 19.26 10.23
CA ASN A 87 44.08 18.95 8.98
C ASN A 87 43.55 19.72 7.75
N LEU A 88 42.61 20.64 7.92
CA LEU A 88 41.96 21.40 6.84
C LEU A 88 42.49 22.83 6.73
N PRO A 89 42.46 23.46 5.54
CA PRO A 89 42.74 24.88 5.38
C PRO A 89 41.85 25.73 6.31
N GLU A 90 42.40 26.83 6.84
CA GLU A 90 41.75 27.65 7.86
C GLU A 90 40.32 28.08 7.48
N ASN A 91 40.11 28.51 6.23
CA ASN A 91 38.78 28.87 5.72
C ASN A 91 37.79 27.71 5.78
N LYS A 92 38.23 26.48 5.44
CA LYS A 92 37.38 25.30 5.50
C LYS A 92 37.08 24.90 6.94
N ARG A 93 38.08 24.99 7.83
CA ARG A 93 37.91 24.70 9.25
C ARG A 93 36.85 25.60 9.88
N LEU A 94 36.96 26.91 9.68
CA LEU A 94 35.97 27.90 10.17
C LEU A 94 34.57 27.63 9.60
N ALA A 95 34.47 27.29 8.31
CA ALA A 95 33.19 26.94 7.70
C ALA A 95 32.53 25.70 8.34
N PHE A 96 33.31 24.66 8.64
CA PHE A 96 32.79 23.46 9.29
C PHE A 96 32.42 23.67 10.76
N GLU A 97 33.14 24.52 11.49
CA GLU A 97 32.81 24.93 12.87
C GLU A 97 31.50 25.72 12.90
N GLU A 98 31.33 26.71 12.02
CA GLU A 98 30.08 27.46 11.86
C GLU A 98 28.91 26.56 11.46
N LYS A 99 29.13 25.58 10.58
CA LYS A 99 28.10 24.57 10.25
C LYS A 99 27.72 23.71 11.45
N ASP A 100 28.68 23.28 12.28
CA ASP A 100 28.38 22.50 13.48
C ASP A 100 27.57 23.33 14.50
N LEU A 101 27.89 24.61 14.69
CA LEU A 101 27.07 25.55 15.48
C LEU A 101 25.66 25.69 14.90
N GLY A 102 25.54 25.87 13.58
CA GLY A 102 24.24 25.92 12.90
C GLY A 102 23.41 24.66 13.11
N ASN A 103 24.05 23.47 13.11
CA ASN A 103 23.38 22.20 13.38
C ASN A 103 22.84 22.14 14.82
N ASP A 104 23.58 22.70 15.79
CA ASP A 104 23.15 22.72 17.19
C ASP A 104 21.95 23.65 17.40
N TYR A 105 21.93 24.82 16.77
CA TYR A 105 20.76 25.70 16.77
C TYR A 105 19.57 25.10 16.02
N TYR A 106 19.82 24.39 14.91
CA TYR A 106 18.78 23.66 14.18
C TYR A 106 18.11 22.59 15.05
N LYS A 107 18.88 21.81 15.81
CA LYS A 107 18.35 20.82 16.77
C LYS A 107 17.52 21.46 17.88
N LYS A 108 17.90 22.68 18.31
CA LYS A 108 17.13 23.48 19.27
C LYS A 108 15.89 24.15 18.66
N LYS A 109 15.68 24.03 17.34
CA LYS A 109 14.63 24.73 16.56
C LYS A 109 14.77 26.26 16.57
N GLU A 110 15.96 26.76 16.85
CA GLU A 110 16.31 28.18 16.76
C GLU A 110 16.75 28.49 15.32
N PHE A 111 15.77 28.53 14.42
CA PHE A 111 16.01 28.55 12.97
C PHE A 111 16.71 29.82 12.46
N ASP A 112 16.41 30.98 13.05
CA ASP A 112 17.00 32.25 12.60
C ASP A 112 18.51 32.31 12.91
N GLU A 113 18.94 31.81 14.08
CA GLU A 113 20.36 31.72 14.42
C GLU A 113 21.06 30.62 13.60
N ALA A 114 20.38 29.49 13.36
CA ALA A 114 20.91 28.45 12.48
C ALA A 114 21.20 28.98 11.06
N ILE A 115 20.28 29.79 10.50
CA ILE A 115 20.47 30.43 9.18
C ILE A 115 21.71 31.33 9.18
N LYS A 116 21.91 32.16 10.21
CA LYS A 116 23.09 33.04 10.30
C LYS A 116 24.39 32.24 10.31
N HIS A 117 24.45 31.17 11.09
CA HIS A 117 25.63 30.30 11.16
C HIS A 117 25.90 29.57 9.83
N TYR A 118 24.86 29.08 9.15
CA TYR A 118 25.05 28.48 7.82
C TYR A 118 25.45 29.51 6.74
N GLN A 119 24.94 30.74 6.80
CA GLN A 119 25.36 31.82 5.90
C GLN A 119 26.84 32.18 6.11
N LYS A 120 27.29 32.29 7.37
CA LYS A 120 28.71 32.47 7.69
C LYS A 120 29.57 31.32 7.18
N ALA A 121 29.09 30.08 7.30
CA ALA A 121 29.79 28.93 6.74
C ALA A 121 29.98 29.05 5.21
N ILE A 122 28.96 29.54 4.50
CA ILE A 122 29.02 29.79 3.05
C ILE A 122 29.97 30.94 2.71
N GLU A 123 30.04 32.00 3.53
CA GLU A 123 31.00 33.10 3.36
C GLU A 123 32.46 32.62 3.48
N HIS A 124 32.72 31.66 4.37
CA HIS A 124 34.04 31.07 4.55
C HIS A 124 34.40 30.05 3.45
N ASP A 125 33.45 29.20 3.03
CA ASP A 125 33.64 28.25 1.93
C ASP A 125 32.34 28.07 1.13
N SER A 126 32.31 28.66 -0.06
CA SER A 126 31.17 28.58 -0.97
C SER A 126 31.16 27.33 -1.86
N THR A 127 32.19 26.47 -1.79
CA THR A 127 32.37 25.31 -2.68
C THR A 127 31.66 24.04 -2.17
N GLU A 128 31.25 24.04 -0.91
CA GLU A 128 30.67 22.87 -0.25
C GLU A 128 29.14 22.87 -0.34
N ILE A 129 28.59 21.82 -0.96
CA ILE A 129 27.15 21.62 -1.14
C ILE A 129 26.41 21.51 0.21
N THR A 130 27.06 20.95 1.23
CA THR A 130 26.44 20.61 2.51
C THR A 130 25.80 21.82 3.18
N PHE A 131 26.45 22.99 3.14
CA PHE A 131 25.94 24.21 3.79
C PHE A 131 24.61 24.67 3.20
N TYR A 132 24.51 24.71 1.87
CA TYR A 132 23.28 25.05 1.17
C TYR A 132 22.18 24.02 1.44
N THR A 133 22.51 22.74 1.50
CA THR A 133 21.51 21.71 1.83
C THR A 133 21.01 21.81 3.27
N ASN A 134 21.85 22.19 4.23
CA ASN A 134 21.44 22.40 5.61
C ASN A 134 20.59 23.67 5.74
N LEU A 135 20.97 24.75 5.06
CA LEU A 135 20.17 25.98 4.98
C LEU A 135 18.78 25.71 4.38
N ALA A 136 18.72 24.92 3.30
CA ALA A 136 17.44 24.50 2.72
C ALA A 136 16.60 23.66 3.67
N ALA A 137 17.22 22.83 4.52
CA ALA A 137 16.49 22.09 5.56
C ALA A 137 15.82 23.04 6.56
N VAL A 138 16.49 24.14 6.94
CA VAL A 138 15.89 25.15 7.82
C VAL A 138 14.67 25.80 7.18
N PHE A 139 14.79 26.24 5.92
CA PHE A 139 13.66 26.83 5.20
C PHE A 139 12.50 25.85 5.01
N PHE A 140 12.79 24.55 4.84
CA PHE A 140 11.78 23.51 4.77
C PHE A 140 10.99 23.39 6.09
N GLU A 141 11.67 23.42 7.24
CA GLU A 141 11.03 23.38 8.57
C GLU A 141 10.22 24.65 8.87
N GLN A 142 10.71 25.82 8.41
CA GLN A 142 9.98 27.09 8.47
C GLN A 142 8.77 27.15 7.52
N LYS A 143 8.55 26.12 6.69
CA LYS A 143 7.52 26.06 5.63
C LYS A 143 7.70 27.10 4.53
N GLU A 144 8.89 27.68 4.40
CA GLU A 144 9.26 28.56 3.30
C GLU A 144 9.76 27.73 2.11
N TYR A 145 8.85 26.99 1.49
CA TYR A 145 9.17 25.99 0.46
C TYR A 145 9.86 26.58 -0.76
N GLU A 146 9.48 27.78 -1.20
CA GLU A 146 10.10 28.44 -2.35
C GLU A 146 11.57 28.81 -2.08
N LYS A 147 11.91 29.25 -0.85
CA LYS A 147 13.30 29.52 -0.48
C LYS A 147 14.09 28.23 -0.34
N CYS A 148 13.50 27.19 0.26
CA CYS A 148 14.09 25.85 0.31
C CYS A 148 14.46 25.34 -1.09
N ILE A 149 13.56 25.48 -2.07
CA ILE A 149 13.80 25.02 -3.45
C ILE A 149 14.98 25.78 -4.06
N LYS A 150 15.00 27.11 -3.95
CA LYS A 150 16.10 27.94 -4.47
C LYS A 150 17.45 27.58 -3.88
N GLU A 151 17.53 27.38 -2.56
CA GLU A 151 18.78 27.00 -1.92
C GLU A 151 19.21 25.57 -2.30
N CYS A 152 18.27 24.63 -2.48
CA CYS A 152 18.61 23.31 -3.03
C CYS A 152 19.08 23.36 -4.48
N GLU A 153 18.50 24.23 -5.33
CA GLU A 153 18.94 24.40 -6.72
C GLU A 153 20.36 24.94 -6.79
N LYS A 154 20.70 25.95 -5.97
CA LYS A 154 22.08 26.42 -5.79
C LYS A 154 23.00 25.32 -5.28
N ALA A 155 22.54 24.53 -4.32
CA ALA A 155 23.30 23.39 -3.78
C ALA A 155 23.67 22.40 -4.89
N ILE A 156 22.73 22.10 -5.80
CA ILE A 156 22.95 21.19 -6.94
C ILE A 156 23.94 21.79 -7.94
N GLU A 157 23.82 23.07 -8.27
CA GLU A 157 24.73 23.79 -9.17
C GLU A 157 26.17 23.71 -8.65
N ILE A 158 26.39 24.16 -7.41
CA ILE A 158 27.70 24.15 -6.73
C ILE A 158 28.22 22.73 -6.56
N GLY A 159 27.34 21.78 -6.22
CA GLY A 159 27.71 20.37 -6.10
C GLY A 159 28.18 19.77 -7.43
N ARG A 160 27.56 20.13 -8.55
CA ARG A 160 27.97 19.66 -9.88
C ARG A 160 29.26 20.32 -10.35
N GLU A 161 29.42 21.63 -10.10
CA GLU A 161 30.65 22.37 -10.43
C GLU A 161 31.87 21.82 -9.67
N ASN A 162 31.70 21.56 -8.36
CA ASN A 162 32.77 21.10 -7.49
C ASN A 162 32.89 19.57 -7.41
N ARG A 163 32.12 18.82 -8.22
CA ARG A 163 32.10 17.35 -8.26
C ARG A 163 31.86 16.71 -6.89
N ALA A 164 30.92 17.26 -6.14
CA ALA A 164 30.48 16.72 -4.86
C ALA A 164 29.90 15.31 -5.01
N ASP A 165 29.82 14.59 -3.88
CA ASP A 165 29.23 13.24 -3.85
C ASP A 165 27.80 13.28 -4.40
N PHE A 166 27.52 12.43 -5.38
CA PHE A 166 26.21 12.28 -6.01
C PHE A 166 25.08 12.01 -5.00
N LYS A 167 25.38 11.40 -3.84
CA LYS A 167 24.44 11.20 -2.74
C LYS A 167 23.94 12.52 -2.16
N LEU A 168 24.79 13.55 -2.08
CA LEU A 168 24.40 14.87 -1.58
C LEU A 168 23.53 15.60 -2.59
N ILE A 169 23.85 15.48 -3.88
CA ILE A 169 23.03 16.00 -4.98
C ILE A 169 21.65 15.33 -4.98
N ALA A 170 21.59 14.01 -4.81
CA ALA A 170 20.34 13.27 -4.66
C ALA A 170 19.53 13.73 -3.43
N LYS A 171 20.18 13.97 -2.28
CA LYS A 171 19.50 14.53 -1.10
C LYS A 171 18.89 15.91 -1.39
N ALA A 172 19.58 16.77 -2.13
CA ALA A 172 19.05 18.06 -2.53
C ALA A 172 17.81 17.91 -3.45
N PHE A 173 17.87 17.04 -4.46
CA PHE A 173 16.70 16.73 -5.30
C PHE A 173 15.52 16.15 -4.51
N THR A 174 15.79 15.24 -3.56
CA THR A 174 14.77 14.69 -2.67
C THR A 174 14.11 15.78 -1.83
N ARG A 175 14.88 16.73 -1.30
CA ARG A 175 14.34 17.85 -0.52
C ARG A 175 13.46 18.77 -1.37
N ILE A 176 13.85 19.06 -2.62
CA ILE A 176 13.00 19.79 -3.57
C ILE A 176 11.70 19.02 -3.85
N GLY A 177 11.78 17.71 -4.10
CA GLY A 177 10.61 16.85 -4.29
C GLY A 177 9.67 16.88 -3.09
N ASN A 178 10.22 16.84 -1.86
CA ASN A 178 9.44 16.96 -0.62
C ASN A 178 8.80 18.36 -0.47
N ALA A 179 9.49 19.43 -0.86
CA ALA A 179 8.95 20.79 -0.84
C ALA A 179 7.74 20.89 -1.80
N TYR A 180 7.88 20.43 -3.04
CA TYR A 180 6.75 20.39 -3.98
C TYR A 180 5.61 19.46 -3.51
N LYS A 181 5.94 18.35 -2.82
CA LYS A 181 4.94 17.47 -2.19
C LYS A 181 4.13 18.22 -1.13
N LYS A 182 4.76 19.09 -0.33
CA LYS A 182 4.07 19.92 0.68
C LYS A 182 3.25 21.06 0.06
N MET A 183 3.65 21.55 -1.11
CA MET A 183 2.91 22.53 -1.90
C MET A 183 1.78 21.92 -2.76
N GLU A 184 1.55 20.60 -2.67
CA GLU A 184 0.58 19.84 -3.49
C GLU A 184 0.84 19.93 -5.00
N GLN A 185 2.07 20.26 -5.41
CA GLN A 185 2.48 20.28 -6.82
C GLN A 185 3.02 18.91 -7.23
N TRP A 186 2.13 17.92 -7.26
CA TRP A 186 2.50 16.49 -7.40
C TRP A 186 3.31 16.19 -8.66
N LYS A 187 2.97 16.82 -9.79
CA LYS A 187 3.69 16.62 -11.06
C LYS A 187 5.16 17.06 -10.97
N LEU A 188 5.41 18.22 -10.36
CA LEU A 188 6.78 18.71 -10.14
C LEU A 188 7.49 17.85 -9.09
N ALA A 189 6.82 17.48 -8.01
CA ALA A 189 7.37 16.57 -7.00
C ALA A 189 7.85 15.26 -7.63
N LYS A 190 7.03 14.64 -8.50
CA LYS A 190 7.40 13.44 -9.26
C LYS A 190 8.67 13.64 -10.08
N THR A 191 8.74 14.71 -10.87
CA THR A 191 9.93 15.00 -11.69
C THR A 191 11.20 15.13 -10.86
N TYR A 192 11.14 15.79 -9.70
CA TYR A 192 12.31 15.94 -8.83
C TYR A 192 12.67 14.65 -8.07
N PHE A 193 11.69 13.84 -7.69
CA PHE A 193 11.96 12.50 -7.16
C PHE A 193 12.57 11.57 -8.22
N GLU A 194 12.13 11.62 -9.48
CA GLU A 194 12.74 10.89 -10.60
C GLU A 194 14.18 11.35 -10.85
N LYS A 195 14.45 12.66 -10.81
CA LYS A 195 15.81 13.21 -10.85
C LYS A 195 16.66 12.68 -9.70
N SER A 196 16.16 12.72 -8.47
CA SER A 196 16.87 12.16 -7.32
C SER A 196 17.17 10.67 -7.48
N MET A 197 16.20 9.92 -7.99
CA MET A 197 16.30 8.48 -8.26
C MET A 197 17.39 8.22 -9.31
N SER A 198 17.47 9.05 -10.35
CA SER A 198 18.51 8.95 -11.38
C SER A 198 19.93 9.19 -10.85
N GLU A 199 20.09 10.04 -9.84
CA GLU A 199 21.39 10.31 -9.19
C GLU A 199 21.75 9.23 -8.17
N HIS A 200 20.81 8.81 -7.31
CA HIS A 200 21.03 7.76 -6.31
C HIS A 200 19.76 6.97 -6.03
N ARG A 201 19.80 5.67 -6.31
CA ARG A 201 18.67 4.76 -6.10
C ARG A 201 18.51 4.40 -4.63
N THR A 202 17.42 4.84 -4.01
CA THR A 202 17.08 4.41 -2.66
C THR A 202 15.63 3.87 -2.54
N PRO A 203 15.37 2.93 -1.61
CA PRO A 203 14.01 2.43 -1.36
C PRO A 203 13.04 3.54 -0.94
N GLU A 204 13.51 4.54 -0.19
CA GLU A 204 12.70 5.66 0.30
C GLU A 204 12.20 6.55 -0.84
N ILE A 205 13.02 6.81 -1.85
CA ILE A 205 12.58 7.58 -3.02
C ILE A 205 11.56 6.79 -3.83
N LYS A 206 11.71 5.46 -3.92
CA LYS A 206 10.75 4.59 -4.62
C LYS A 206 9.38 4.62 -3.95
N THR A 207 9.31 4.60 -2.61
CA THR A 207 8.05 4.68 -1.88
C THR A 207 7.40 6.07 -2.06
N LEU A 208 8.20 7.15 -1.95
CA LEU A 208 7.73 8.52 -2.19
C LEU A 208 7.18 8.72 -3.61
N LEU A 209 7.86 8.17 -4.63
CA LEU A 209 7.37 8.19 -6.01
C LEU A 209 6.01 7.51 -6.15
N SER A 210 5.85 6.32 -5.56
CA SER A 210 4.59 5.59 -5.60
C SER A 210 3.44 6.36 -4.92
N GLU A 211 3.71 7.02 -3.79
CA GLU A 211 2.75 7.90 -3.12
C GLU A 211 2.30 9.07 -4.00
N VAL A 212 3.27 9.76 -4.60
CA VAL A 212 2.99 10.92 -5.46
C VAL A 212 2.25 10.50 -6.73
N GLU A 213 2.64 9.40 -7.35
CA GLU A 213 1.94 8.86 -8.53
C GLU A 213 0.49 8.51 -8.22
N LYS A 214 0.23 7.91 -7.06
CA LYS A 214 -1.15 7.65 -6.60
C LYS A 214 -1.94 8.95 -6.48
N LYS A 215 -1.34 10.02 -5.93
CA LYS A 215 -1.99 11.34 -5.80
C LYS A 215 -2.27 11.99 -7.14
N ILE A 216 -1.32 11.93 -8.08
CA ILE A 216 -1.53 12.42 -9.46
C ILE A 216 -2.74 11.72 -10.09
N VAL A 217 -2.80 10.39 -10.01
CA VAL A 217 -3.90 9.61 -10.58
C VAL A 217 -5.23 9.93 -9.89
N GLU A 218 -5.25 10.14 -8.57
CA GLU A 218 -6.45 10.55 -7.83
C GLU A 218 -6.96 11.93 -8.29
N GLU A 219 -6.08 12.92 -8.46
CA GLU A 219 -6.45 14.25 -8.94
C GLU A 219 -6.89 14.24 -10.40
N GLU A 220 -6.18 13.52 -11.27
CA GLU A 220 -6.55 13.40 -12.67
C GLU A 220 -7.91 12.73 -12.83
N LYS A 221 -8.22 11.71 -12.02
CA LYS A 221 -9.56 11.11 -11.97
C LYS A 221 -10.62 12.13 -11.55
N LYS A 222 -10.39 12.90 -10.48
CA LYS A 222 -11.33 13.93 -10.02
C LYS A 222 -11.54 15.02 -11.07
N ALA A 223 -10.47 15.49 -11.71
CA ALA A 223 -10.54 16.48 -12.78
C ALA A 223 -11.22 15.94 -14.05
N TYR A 224 -11.23 14.62 -14.24
CA TYR A 224 -11.89 13.96 -15.36
C TYR A 224 -13.40 13.87 -15.19
N VAL A 225 -13.91 13.96 -13.95
CA VAL A 225 -15.34 13.87 -13.64
C VAL A 225 -16.08 15.05 -14.27
N ASP A 226 -17.03 14.74 -15.14
CA ASP A 226 -17.87 15.69 -15.86
C ASP A 226 -19.25 15.03 -16.08
N PRO A 227 -20.23 15.30 -15.20
CA PRO A 227 -21.54 14.64 -15.27
C PRO A 227 -22.28 14.91 -16.58
N VAL A 228 -22.06 16.06 -17.23
CA VAL A 228 -22.74 16.41 -18.49
C VAL A 228 -22.18 15.58 -19.63
N LYS A 229 -20.85 15.45 -19.72
CA LYS A 229 -20.23 14.56 -20.71
C LYS A 229 -20.53 13.10 -20.43
N ALA A 230 -20.63 12.70 -19.16
CA ALA A 230 -21.04 11.35 -18.80
C ALA A 230 -22.42 11.00 -19.36
N GLU A 231 -23.38 11.92 -19.26
CA GLU A 231 -24.72 11.76 -19.79
C GLU A 231 -24.73 11.66 -21.33
N GLN A 232 -23.92 12.48 -22.01
CA GLN A 232 -23.77 12.42 -23.47
C GLN A 232 -23.21 11.06 -23.93
N GLU A 233 -22.14 10.59 -23.29
CA GLU A 233 -21.53 9.28 -23.57
C GLU A 233 -22.48 8.13 -23.25
N LYS A 234 -23.29 8.26 -22.19
CA LYS A 234 -24.34 7.29 -21.88
C LYS A 234 -25.37 7.19 -23.00
N GLU A 235 -25.85 8.32 -23.54
CA GLU A 235 -26.81 8.29 -24.65
C GLU A 235 -26.22 7.69 -25.93
N LEU A 236 -24.95 7.97 -26.25
CA LEU A 236 -24.24 7.27 -27.34
C LEU A 236 -24.18 5.77 -27.09
N GLY A 237 -23.85 5.36 -25.86
CA GLY A 237 -23.88 3.96 -25.44
C GLY A 237 -25.26 3.32 -25.62
N ASN A 238 -26.33 4.03 -25.28
CA ASN A 238 -27.71 3.57 -25.48
C ASN A 238 -28.02 3.35 -26.96
N ASP A 239 -27.55 4.25 -27.84
CA ASP A 239 -27.80 4.16 -29.28
C ASP A 239 -27.04 2.99 -29.92
N PHE A 240 -25.78 2.76 -29.55
CA PHE A 240 -25.04 1.56 -29.98
C PHE A 240 -25.66 0.28 -29.45
N PHE A 241 -26.16 0.29 -28.21
CA PHE A 241 -26.87 -0.84 -27.63
C PHE A 241 -28.14 -1.19 -28.42
N LYS A 242 -28.95 -0.19 -28.80
CA LYS A 242 -30.16 -0.37 -29.64
C LYS A 242 -29.83 -0.92 -31.02
N LYS A 243 -28.68 -0.53 -31.59
CA LYS A 243 -28.17 -1.04 -32.88
C LYS A 243 -27.60 -2.46 -32.78
N GLY A 244 -27.46 -3.02 -31.58
CA GLY A 244 -26.87 -4.33 -31.34
C GLY A 244 -25.33 -4.36 -31.35
N ASP A 245 -24.66 -3.21 -31.50
CA ASP A 245 -23.21 -3.13 -31.35
C ASP A 245 -22.84 -2.92 -29.88
N TYR A 246 -22.88 -4.04 -29.15
CA TYR A 246 -22.57 -4.06 -27.73
C TYR A 246 -21.10 -3.72 -27.44
N SER A 247 -20.20 -3.96 -28.38
CA SER A 247 -18.75 -3.72 -28.20
C SER A 247 -18.45 -2.21 -28.15
N SER A 248 -19.04 -1.44 -29.05
CA SER A 248 -18.94 0.03 -29.05
C SER A 248 -19.73 0.62 -27.89
N ALA A 249 -20.90 0.07 -27.55
CA ALA A 249 -21.66 0.49 -26.38
C ALA A 249 -20.84 0.38 -25.08
N VAL A 250 -20.09 -0.72 -24.90
CA VAL A 250 -19.17 -0.88 -23.74
C VAL A 250 -18.13 0.24 -23.68
N LYS A 251 -17.57 0.66 -24.82
CA LYS A 251 -16.58 1.76 -24.86
C LYS A 251 -17.20 3.06 -24.36
N HIS A 252 -18.36 3.43 -24.88
CA HIS A 252 -19.09 4.63 -24.49
C HIS A 252 -19.53 4.60 -23.02
N TYR A 253 -20.08 3.49 -22.53
CA TYR A 253 -20.40 3.39 -21.09
C TYR A 253 -19.16 3.39 -20.20
N THR A 254 -18.03 2.84 -20.66
CA THR A 254 -16.77 2.89 -19.90
C THR A 254 -16.25 4.32 -19.81
N GLU A 255 -16.36 5.09 -20.89
CA GLU A 255 -16.03 6.51 -20.87
C GLU A 255 -16.99 7.29 -19.97
N ALA A 256 -18.30 7.05 -20.06
CA ALA A 256 -19.29 7.64 -19.16
C ALA A 256 -18.98 7.35 -17.68
N ILE A 257 -18.58 6.12 -17.33
CA ILE A 257 -18.21 5.74 -15.96
C ILE A 257 -16.96 6.50 -15.49
N LYS A 258 -15.97 6.73 -16.34
CA LYS A 258 -14.81 7.55 -15.96
C LYS A 258 -15.22 9.00 -15.67
N ARG A 259 -16.22 9.51 -16.39
CA ARG A 259 -16.76 10.87 -16.24
C ARG A 259 -17.73 11.01 -15.08
N ASN A 260 -18.42 9.94 -14.69
CA ASN A 260 -19.31 9.92 -13.53
C ASN A 260 -19.28 8.52 -12.88
N PRO A 261 -18.28 8.26 -12.00
CA PRO A 261 -18.10 6.94 -11.40
C PRO A 261 -19.18 6.58 -10.37
N ASP A 262 -20.00 7.54 -9.96
CA ASP A 262 -20.98 7.34 -8.88
C ASP A 262 -22.40 7.05 -9.41
N ASP A 263 -22.62 7.02 -10.74
CA ASP A 263 -23.92 6.70 -11.31
C ASP A 263 -24.10 5.18 -11.52
N PRO A 264 -24.95 4.51 -10.70
CA PRO A 264 -25.19 3.07 -10.81
C PRO A 264 -25.79 2.65 -12.16
N LYS A 265 -26.48 3.55 -12.86
CA LYS A 265 -27.12 3.25 -14.16
C LYS A 265 -26.08 2.91 -15.22
N LEU A 266 -24.92 3.57 -15.19
CA LEU A 266 -23.86 3.37 -16.18
C LEU A 266 -23.29 1.94 -16.08
N TYR A 267 -23.04 1.48 -14.85
CA TYR A 267 -22.61 0.10 -14.59
C TYR A 267 -23.68 -0.90 -15.01
N SER A 268 -24.95 -0.65 -14.68
CA SER A 268 -26.06 -1.54 -15.08
C SER A 268 -26.23 -1.63 -16.60
N ASN A 269 -26.03 -0.53 -17.32
CA ASN A 269 -26.08 -0.49 -18.77
C ASN A 269 -24.90 -1.22 -19.40
N ARG A 270 -23.68 -1.05 -18.87
CA ARG A 270 -22.50 -1.79 -19.33
C ARG A 270 -22.60 -3.29 -19.03
N ALA A 271 -23.13 -3.67 -17.86
CA ALA A 271 -23.44 -5.06 -17.52
C ALA A 271 -24.44 -5.69 -18.50
N ALA A 272 -25.42 -4.91 -19.00
CA ALA A 272 -26.33 -5.37 -20.04
C ALA A 272 -25.58 -5.74 -21.33
N CYS A 273 -24.62 -4.90 -21.76
CA CYS A 273 -23.76 -5.20 -22.90
C CYS A 273 -22.92 -6.45 -22.68
N TYR A 274 -22.30 -6.58 -21.50
CA TYR A 274 -21.49 -7.76 -21.16
C TYR A 274 -22.31 -9.04 -21.16
N THR A 275 -23.57 -8.98 -20.72
CA THR A 275 -24.51 -10.11 -20.80
C THR A 275 -24.73 -10.54 -22.26
N LYS A 276 -24.92 -9.59 -23.16
CA LYS A 276 -25.12 -9.85 -24.61
C LYS A 276 -23.85 -10.38 -25.29
N LEU A 277 -22.69 -9.99 -24.80
CA LEU A 277 -21.38 -10.46 -25.25
C LEU A 277 -20.92 -11.77 -24.58
N ALA A 278 -21.74 -12.35 -23.70
CA ALA A 278 -21.38 -13.50 -22.85
C ALA A 278 -20.13 -13.29 -21.98
N ALA A 279 -19.74 -12.04 -21.73
CA ALA A 279 -18.64 -11.66 -20.84
C ALA A 279 -19.13 -11.57 -19.38
N PHE A 280 -19.67 -12.67 -18.87
CA PHE A 280 -20.44 -12.71 -17.63
C PHE A 280 -19.65 -12.24 -16.40
N ASP A 281 -18.36 -12.57 -16.29
CA ASP A 281 -17.53 -12.15 -15.15
C ASP A 281 -17.39 -10.62 -15.03
N LEU A 282 -17.24 -9.93 -16.17
CA LEU A 282 -17.17 -8.47 -16.20
C LEU A 282 -18.52 -7.85 -15.85
N GLY A 283 -19.61 -8.41 -16.40
CA GLY A 283 -20.95 -7.95 -16.08
C GLY A 283 -21.33 -8.17 -14.61
N LEU A 284 -20.87 -9.25 -13.99
CA LEU A 284 -21.12 -9.51 -12.57
C LEU A 284 -20.43 -8.47 -11.68
N ARG A 285 -19.16 -8.13 -11.97
CA ARG A 285 -18.44 -7.05 -11.26
C ARG A 285 -19.14 -5.70 -11.40
N ASP A 286 -19.66 -5.38 -12.58
CA ASP A 286 -20.45 -4.16 -12.80
C ASP A 286 -21.77 -4.19 -12.01
N CYS A 287 -22.44 -5.33 -11.94
CA CYS A 287 -23.65 -5.48 -11.11
C CYS A 287 -23.34 -5.34 -9.62
N ASP A 288 -22.23 -5.90 -9.14
CA ASP A 288 -21.80 -5.75 -7.75
C ASP A 288 -21.50 -4.29 -7.43
N THR A 289 -20.77 -3.59 -8.29
CA THR A 289 -20.49 -2.15 -8.15
C THR A 289 -21.78 -1.34 -8.17
N CYS A 290 -22.69 -1.65 -9.09
CA CYS A 290 -24.01 -1.03 -9.18
C CYS A 290 -24.82 -1.18 -7.89
N CYS A 291 -24.86 -2.39 -7.31
CA CYS A 291 -25.57 -2.68 -6.06
C CYS A 291 -24.88 -2.08 -4.82
N GLN A 292 -23.56 -1.85 -4.87
CA GLN A 292 -22.82 -1.15 -3.82
C GLN A 292 -23.09 0.36 -3.86
N LEU A 293 -23.14 0.95 -5.05
CA LEU A 293 -23.42 2.38 -5.25
C LEU A 293 -24.88 2.73 -4.88
N ASP A 294 -25.83 1.92 -5.35
CA ASP A 294 -27.24 2.08 -5.00
C ASP A 294 -27.90 0.71 -4.74
N PRO A 295 -27.97 0.29 -3.46
CA PRO A 295 -28.63 -0.95 -3.08
C PRO A 295 -30.13 -1.02 -3.44
N LYS A 296 -30.79 0.13 -3.65
CA LYS A 296 -32.21 0.23 -4.01
C LYS A 296 -32.44 0.20 -5.52
N PHE A 297 -31.36 0.19 -6.33
CA PHE A 297 -31.48 0.14 -7.77
C PHE A 297 -31.83 -1.27 -8.27
N ILE A 298 -33.14 -1.54 -8.35
CA ILE A 298 -33.73 -2.85 -8.71
C ILE A 298 -33.11 -3.45 -9.98
N LYS A 299 -32.86 -2.64 -11.01
CA LYS A 299 -32.27 -3.11 -12.28
C LYS A 299 -30.88 -3.72 -12.09
N GLY A 300 -30.10 -3.28 -11.10
CA GLY A 300 -28.80 -3.86 -10.76
C GLY A 300 -28.94 -5.33 -10.31
N TRP A 301 -29.88 -5.58 -9.40
CA TRP A 301 -30.20 -6.93 -8.90
C TRP A 301 -30.75 -7.85 -9.99
N ILE A 302 -31.65 -7.33 -10.84
CA ILE A 302 -32.19 -8.08 -11.98
C ILE A 302 -31.09 -8.45 -12.98
N ARG A 303 -30.21 -7.51 -13.33
CA ARG A 303 -29.06 -7.78 -14.21
C ARG A 303 -28.13 -8.84 -13.62
N LYS A 304 -27.87 -8.76 -12.31
CA LYS A 304 -27.09 -9.76 -11.59
C LYS A 304 -27.71 -11.16 -11.71
N GLY A 305 -29.02 -11.27 -11.48
CA GLY A 305 -29.77 -12.52 -11.63
C GLY A 305 -29.66 -13.09 -13.05
N LYS A 306 -29.82 -12.27 -14.08
CA LYS A 306 -29.70 -12.69 -15.49
C LYS A 306 -28.32 -13.19 -15.86
N ILE A 307 -27.28 -12.51 -15.39
CA ILE A 307 -25.89 -12.93 -15.62
C ILE A 307 -25.61 -14.27 -14.93
N LEU A 308 -26.03 -14.42 -13.67
CA LEU A 308 -25.86 -15.67 -12.92
C LEU A 308 -26.63 -16.84 -13.53
N GLN A 309 -27.81 -16.59 -14.10
CA GLN A 309 -28.53 -17.57 -14.94
C GLN A 309 -27.69 -17.98 -16.15
N GLY A 310 -27.13 -17.01 -16.89
CA GLY A 310 -26.24 -17.26 -18.02
C GLY A 310 -24.99 -18.07 -17.65
N MET A 311 -24.48 -17.90 -16.42
CA MET A 311 -23.38 -18.68 -15.85
C MET A 311 -23.80 -20.04 -15.29
N GLN A 312 -25.06 -20.45 -15.45
CA GLN A 312 -25.63 -21.68 -14.90
C GLN A 312 -25.50 -21.77 -13.36
N GLN A 313 -25.60 -20.65 -12.66
CA GLN A 313 -25.62 -20.55 -11.19
C GLN A 313 -27.03 -20.15 -10.69
N PRO A 314 -28.05 -21.03 -10.84
CA PRO A 314 -29.44 -20.68 -10.57
C PRO A 314 -29.71 -20.37 -9.09
N SER A 315 -28.95 -20.96 -8.16
CA SER A 315 -29.11 -20.72 -6.71
C SER A 315 -28.73 -19.29 -6.31
N LYS A 316 -27.59 -18.80 -6.80
CA LYS A 316 -27.17 -17.40 -6.61
C LYS A 316 -28.07 -16.43 -7.38
N ALA A 317 -28.51 -16.81 -8.58
CA ALA A 317 -29.44 -16.00 -9.36
C ALA A 317 -30.78 -15.82 -8.63
N LEU A 318 -31.31 -16.87 -8.00
CA LEU A 318 -32.54 -16.83 -7.20
C LEU A 318 -32.41 -15.82 -6.06
N SER A 319 -31.27 -15.82 -5.36
CA SER A 319 -31.00 -14.85 -4.29
C SER A 319 -30.92 -13.41 -4.80
N ALA A 320 -30.35 -13.18 -5.99
CA ALA A 320 -30.33 -11.85 -6.62
C ALA A 320 -31.75 -11.38 -7.02
N TYR A 321 -32.57 -12.27 -7.58
CA TYR A 321 -33.97 -11.96 -7.90
C TYR A 321 -34.82 -11.74 -6.66
N GLN A 322 -34.59 -12.51 -5.59
CA GLN A 322 -35.27 -12.31 -4.32
C GLN A 322 -35.01 -10.89 -3.76
N LYS A 323 -33.75 -10.43 -3.78
CA LYS A 323 -33.43 -9.05 -3.41
C LYS A 323 -34.12 -8.01 -4.30
N ALA A 324 -34.25 -8.29 -5.60
CA ALA A 324 -35.01 -7.42 -6.49
C ALA A 324 -36.51 -7.37 -6.12
N LEU A 325 -37.09 -8.51 -5.72
CA LEU A 325 -38.49 -8.64 -5.31
C LEU A 325 -38.77 -8.07 -3.91
N GLU A 326 -37.79 -8.08 -3.01
CA GLU A 326 -37.87 -7.38 -1.72
C GLU A 326 -37.99 -5.87 -1.91
N LEU A 327 -37.38 -5.32 -2.97
CA LEU A 327 -37.46 -3.91 -3.33
C LEU A 327 -38.74 -3.57 -4.11
N ASP A 328 -39.14 -4.43 -5.06
CA ASP A 328 -40.39 -4.31 -5.82
C ASP A 328 -41.03 -5.69 -6.03
N PRO A 329 -42.00 -6.06 -5.17
CA PRO A 329 -42.68 -7.36 -5.25
C PRO A 329 -43.47 -7.58 -6.54
N SER A 330 -43.82 -6.50 -7.25
CA SER A 330 -44.63 -6.54 -8.47
C SER A 330 -43.79 -6.60 -9.75
N ASN A 331 -42.47 -6.61 -9.62
CA ASN A 331 -41.57 -6.56 -10.76
C ASN A 331 -41.65 -7.84 -11.62
N ALA A 332 -42.24 -7.73 -12.82
CA ALA A 332 -42.45 -8.86 -13.70
C ALA A 332 -41.15 -9.59 -14.10
N GLU A 333 -40.08 -8.84 -14.40
CA GLU A 333 -38.80 -9.39 -14.84
C GLU A 333 -38.10 -10.17 -13.71
N ALA A 334 -38.18 -9.66 -12.47
CA ALA A 334 -37.66 -10.37 -11.31
C ALA A 334 -38.50 -11.60 -10.94
N LEU A 335 -39.83 -11.53 -11.02
CA LEU A 335 -40.74 -12.66 -10.76
C LEU A 335 -40.51 -13.80 -11.75
N GLU A 336 -40.39 -13.48 -13.04
CA GLU A 336 -40.10 -14.46 -14.09
C GLU A 336 -38.73 -15.11 -13.89
N GLY A 337 -37.71 -14.30 -13.61
CA GLY A 337 -36.35 -14.77 -13.31
C GLY A 337 -36.32 -15.70 -12.10
N TYR A 338 -36.99 -15.32 -11.02
CA TYR A 338 -37.15 -16.11 -9.80
C TYR A 338 -37.83 -17.46 -10.08
N ARG A 339 -38.98 -17.46 -10.77
CA ARG A 339 -39.71 -18.69 -11.13
C ARG A 339 -38.86 -19.61 -11.99
N THR A 340 -38.17 -19.08 -12.99
CA THR A 340 -37.30 -19.85 -13.88
C THR A 340 -36.16 -20.50 -13.13
N CYS A 341 -35.45 -19.74 -12.27
CA CYS A 341 -34.40 -20.28 -11.41
C CYS A 341 -34.92 -21.34 -10.44
N SER A 342 -36.09 -21.09 -9.84
CA SER A 342 -36.72 -22.01 -8.91
C SER A 342 -37.04 -23.34 -9.60
N THR A 343 -37.73 -23.32 -10.74
CA THR A 343 -38.03 -24.54 -11.51
C THR A 343 -36.74 -25.29 -11.89
N GLN A 344 -35.69 -24.58 -12.33
CA GLN A 344 -34.42 -25.19 -12.69
C GLN A 344 -33.75 -25.91 -11.51
N LEU A 345 -33.82 -25.34 -10.29
CA LEU A 345 -33.29 -25.98 -9.08
C LEU A 345 -34.09 -27.22 -8.68
N HIS A 346 -35.42 -27.15 -8.78
CA HIS A 346 -36.30 -28.28 -8.43
C HIS A 346 -36.20 -29.43 -9.43
N SER A 347 -35.89 -29.16 -10.70
CA SER A 347 -35.74 -30.20 -11.73
C SER A 347 -34.48 -31.05 -11.57
N ASN A 348 -33.38 -30.50 -11.04
CA ASN A 348 -32.11 -31.22 -10.85
C ASN A 348 -31.58 -31.20 -9.38
N PRO A 349 -32.31 -31.74 -8.39
CA PRO A 349 -31.90 -31.65 -6.97
C PRO A 349 -30.55 -32.30 -6.66
N GLU A 350 -30.19 -33.37 -7.38
CA GLU A 350 -28.91 -34.08 -7.17
C GLU A 350 -27.70 -33.25 -7.59
N GLU A 351 -27.79 -32.50 -8.69
CA GLU A 351 -26.71 -31.62 -9.16
C GLU A 351 -26.51 -30.44 -8.21
N VAL A 352 -27.60 -29.88 -7.68
CA VAL A 352 -27.56 -28.81 -6.68
C VAL A 352 -26.86 -29.31 -5.42
N ARG A 353 -27.24 -30.49 -4.92
CA ARG A 353 -26.60 -31.12 -3.76
C ARG A 353 -25.11 -31.36 -4.01
N LYS A 354 -24.74 -31.90 -5.17
CA LYS A 354 -23.33 -32.16 -5.53
C LYS A 354 -22.51 -30.86 -5.58
N ARG A 355 -23.06 -29.79 -6.16
CA ARG A 355 -22.39 -28.48 -6.27
C ARG A 355 -22.24 -27.81 -4.91
N ALA A 356 -23.29 -27.81 -4.09
CA ALA A 356 -23.24 -27.24 -2.76
C ALA A 356 -22.24 -27.97 -1.85
N MET A 357 -22.16 -29.30 -1.95
CA MET A 357 -21.16 -30.09 -1.24
C MET A 357 -19.73 -29.90 -1.78
N ALA A 358 -19.53 -29.26 -2.93
CA ALA A 358 -18.21 -28.89 -3.43
C ALA A 358 -17.73 -27.53 -2.88
N ASP A 359 -18.61 -26.73 -2.27
CA ASP A 359 -18.25 -25.45 -1.64
C ASP A 359 -17.66 -25.70 -0.22
N PRO A 360 -16.37 -25.33 0.03
CA PRO A 360 -15.74 -25.52 1.34
C PRO A 360 -16.46 -24.80 2.49
N ASP A 361 -17.07 -23.64 2.21
CA ASP A 361 -17.80 -22.87 3.21
C ASP A 361 -19.06 -23.63 3.64
N VAL A 362 -19.78 -24.19 2.67
CA VAL A 362 -20.97 -25.01 2.92
C VAL A 362 -20.62 -26.26 3.72
N GLN A 363 -19.51 -26.93 3.39
CA GLN A 363 -19.04 -28.07 4.18
C GLN A 363 -18.69 -27.69 5.62
N ALA A 364 -18.05 -26.54 5.83
CA ALA A 364 -17.72 -26.04 7.16
C ALA A 364 -18.99 -25.77 7.98
N ILE A 365 -19.99 -25.13 7.37
CA ILE A 365 -21.30 -24.88 7.99
C ILE A 365 -22.00 -26.20 8.37
N LEU A 366 -21.99 -27.20 7.49
CA LEU A 366 -22.60 -28.51 7.77
C LEU A 366 -21.81 -29.37 8.76
N ARG A 367 -20.56 -29.03 9.07
CA ARG A 367 -19.74 -29.70 10.10
C ARG A 367 -19.90 -29.05 11.48
N ASP A 368 -20.41 -27.82 11.54
CA ASP A 368 -20.66 -27.10 12.78
C ASP A 368 -21.76 -27.81 13.60
N PRO A 369 -21.45 -28.32 14.81
CA PRO A 369 -22.42 -29.00 15.66
C PRO A 369 -23.64 -28.14 16.01
N ALA A 370 -23.44 -26.83 16.22
CA ALA A 370 -24.53 -25.91 16.54
C ALA A 370 -25.47 -25.76 15.34
N MET A 371 -24.93 -25.65 14.14
CA MET A 371 -25.73 -25.54 12.92
C MET A 371 -26.50 -26.84 12.63
N ARG A 372 -25.92 -28.02 12.88
CA ARG A 372 -26.64 -29.30 12.74
C ARG A 372 -27.88 -29.36 13.64
N CYS A 373 -27.74 -28.97 14.90
CA CYS A 373 -28.88 -28.91 15.82
C CYS A 373 -29.96 -27.94 15.33
N ILE A 374 -29.57 -26.78 14.80
CA ILE A 374 -30.52 -25.79 14.25
C ILE A 374 -31.24 -26.33 13.01
N LEU A 375 -30.54 -27.01 12.11
CA LEU A 375 -31.13 -27.62 10.91
C LEU A 375 -32.08 -28.77 11.25
N GLU A 376 -31.78 -29.55 12.30
CA GLU A 376 -32.66 -30.61 12.80
C GLU A 376 -33.91 -30.03 13.47
N GLN A 377 -33.74 -28.98 14.29
CA GLN A 377 -34.87 -28.23 14.86
C GLN A 377 -35.75 -27.62 13.77
N MET A 378 -35.17 -27.09 12.70
CA MET A 378 -35.90 -26.52 11.57
C MET A 378 -36.79 -27.56 10.85
N GLN A 379 -36.40 -28.84 10.83
CA GLN A 379 -37.24 -29.92 10.27
C GLN A 379 -38.42 -30.29 11.18
N GLN A 380 -38.26 -30.10 12.49
CA GLN A 380 -39.28 -30.47 13.49
C GLN A 380 -40.23 -29.30 13.82
N ASP A 381 -39.73 -28.06 13.81
CA ASP A 381 -40.48 -26.85 14.12
C ASP A 381 -40.04 -25.66 13.23
N PRO A 382 -40.85 -25.32 12.20
CA PRO A 382 -40.59 -24.16 11.34
C PRO A 382 -40.61 -22.81 12.06
N GLN A 383 -41.25 -22.68 13.23
CA GLN A 383 -41.31 -21.41 13.98
C GLN A 383 -40.00 -21.11 14.70
N ALA A 384 -39.28 -22.14 15.16
CA ALA A 384 -37.97 -22.02 15.79
C ALA A 384 -36.91 -21.35 14.89
N LEU A 385 -37.10 -21.42 13.56
CA LEU A 385 -36.24 -20.75 12.59
C LEU A 385 -36.20 -19.22 12.78
N GLN A 386 -37.33 -18.60 13.14
CA GLN A 386 -37.40 -17.15 13.32
C GLN A 386 -36.55 -16.67 14.51
N ASP A 387 -36.44 -17.48 15.56
CA ASP A 387 -35.62 -17.16 16.73
C ASP A 387 -34.12 -17.28 16.43
N HIS A 388 -33.73 -18.28 15.64
CA HIS A 388 -32.34 -18.47 15.22
C HIS A 388 -31.87 -17.41 14.21
N LEU A 389 -32.78 -16.90 13.37
CA LEU A 389 -32.49 -15.80 12.44
C LEU A 389 -32.25 -14.45 13.13
N LYS A 390 -32.56 -14.30 14.43
CA LYS A 390 -32.21 -13.09 15.20
C LYS A 390 -30.71 -12.97 15.43
N ASN A 391 -29.97 -14.08 15.39
CA ASN A 391 -28.51 -14.06 15.49
C ASN A 391 -27.91 -13.82 14.09
N PRO A 392 -27.17 -12.71 13.88
CA PRO A 392 -26.64 -12.37 12.56
C PRO A 392 -25.66 -13.41 12.00
N ASP A 393 -24.89 -14.09 12.85
CA ASP A 393 -23.93 -15.12 12.41
C ASP A 393 -24.65 -16.38 11.92
N ILE A 394 -25.72 -16.77 12.61
CA ILE A 394 -26.56 -17.92 12.23
C ILE A 394 -27.36 -17.58 10.96
N ALA A 395 -27.91 -16.37 10.88
CA ALA A 395 -28.62 -15.89 9.70
C ALA A 395 -27.74 -15.88 8.45
N ALA A 396 -26.48 -15.42 8.55
CA ALA A 396 -25.53 -15.44 7.44
C ALA A 396 -25.20 -16.87 6.98
N LYS A 397 -25.01 -17.82 7.92
CA LYS A 397 -24.78 -19.23 7.60
C LYS A 397 -26.01 -19.88 6.94
N ILE A 398 -27.21 -19.59 7.43
CA ILE A 398 -28.47 -20.07 6.82
C ILE A 398 -28.63 -19.48 5.42
N GLN A 399 -28.40 -18.17 5.25
CA GLN A 399 -28.44 -17.50 3.94
C GLN A 399 -27.46 -18.14 2.95
N LYS A 400 -26.25 -18.49 3.38
CA LYS A 400 -25.27 -19.22 2.55
C LYS A 400 -25.78 -20.61 2.14
N LEU A 401 -26.47 -21.32 3.03
CA LEU A 401 -27.08 -22.62 2.69
C LEU A 401 -28.25 -22.47 1.71
N LEU A 402 -29.05 -21.40 1.82
CA LEU A 402 -30.10 -21.05 0.86
C LEU A 402 -29.49 -20.69 -0.51
N GLU A 403 -28.43 -19.88 -0.53
CA GLU A 403 -27.67 -19.53 -1.73
C GLU A 403 -27.02 -20.75 -2.41
N SER A 404 -26.76 -21.82 -1.64
CA SER A 404 -26.25 -23.09 -2.17
C SER A 404 -27.37 -23.98 -2.77
N GLY A 405 -28.63 -23.69 -2.46
CA GLY A 405 -29.80 -24.47 -2.88
C GLY A 405 -30.00 -25.78 -2.11
N LEU A 406 -29.28 -26.02 -1.01
CA LEU A 406 -29.45 -27.21 -0.16
C LEU A 406 -30.72 -27.18 0.69
N ILE A 407 -31.20 -25.98 1.00
CA ILE A 407 -32.34 -25.74 1.86
C ILE A 407 -33.27 -24.78 1.11
N ALA A 408 -34.58 -24.99 1.25
CA ALA A 408 -35.61 -24.05 0.85
C ALA A 408 -36.47 -23.72 2.08
N ILE A 409 -36.83 -22.46 2.25
CA ILE A 409 -37.84 -22.05 3.23
C ILE A 409 -39.18 -22.08 2.48
N HIS A 410 -40.11 -22.91 2.93
CA HIS A 410 -41.46 -23.05 2.39
C HIS A 410 -42.47 -22.28 3.22
#